data_AF-A0A8T3U767-F1
#
_entry.id   AF-A0A8T3U767-F1
#
_cell.length_a   1.000
_cell.length_b   1.000
_cell.length_c   1.000
_cell.angle_alpha   90.00
_cell.angle_beta   90.00
_cell.angle_gamma   90.00
#
_symmetry.space_group_name_H-M   'P 1'
#
loop_
_entity.id
_entity.type
_entity.pdbx_description
1 polymer ?
#
loop_
_entity_poly.entity_id
_entity_poly.type
_entity_poly.pdbx_seq_one_letter_code
_entity_poly.pdbx_strand_id
1 'polypeptide(L)'
;MKNSNMGYLALDVDIYPKLIEKYPELTKEVSIYEKEKGGVCRWTENKSESGKNEFDTYNMEKMDRKSKEILENIINPKYTDIEKTLAIYKHINEKVSFEMKLMNLEKEIRRDDKKSEILFNDNRSRIQMLNQRLNRKQSSYNAIISNRAVCEGIAHMMHYMLTSVGVESKVIGCIGKNVENIMIPYKERLNHAAIKVKTGEDWYYYDPTWDLGSKKLKNIFKTKKEFGKDHTLTFREEEVKEPKIKEYTNKELNQKIKKVVKDQKNMIIEKEERINRNDNKLFRGLKKLYNKFGITREEIEVEKENIFDIGLNDKEMFSKQHQDLNNQKNKEKTIEREEI
;
A
#
# COMPACT_ATOMS: atom_id res chain seq x y z
N MET A 1 18.21 -8.15 -19.22
CA MET A 1 17.71 -7.47 -20.44
C MET A 1 18.90 -6.99 -21.29
N LYS A 2 19.02 -7.36 -22.57
CA LYS A 2 20.16 -7.00 -23.46
C LYS A 2 19.73 -6.30 -24.77
N ASN A 3 18.53 -5.76 -24.85
CA ASN A 3 18.06 -5.08 -26.07
C ASN A 3 18.34 -3.57 -25.97
N SER A 4 19.36 -3.10 -26.69
CA SER A 4 19.75 -1.69 -26.74
C SER A 4 18.69 -0.74 -27.31
N ASN A 5 17.65 -1.28 -27.95
CA ASN A 5 16.60 -0.51 -28.64
C ASN A 5 15.28 -0.43 -27.86
N MET A 6 15.21 -1.00 -26.65
CA MET A 6 13.98 -0.93 -25.85
C MET A 6 13.84 0.46 -25.23
N GLY A 7 12.92 1.28 -25.77
CA GLY A 7 12.70 2.66 -25.32
C GLY A 7 11.60 2.83 -24.26
N TYR A 8 10.61 1.94 -24.20
CA TYR A 8 9.52 1.99 -23.22
C TYR A 8 8.83 0.62 -23.08
N LEU A 9 8.65 0.16 -21.84
CA LEU A 9 7.96 -1.06 -21.46
C LEU A 9 6.95 -0.73 -20.35
N ALA A 10 5.67 -0.87 -20.62
CA ALA A 10 4.61 -0.77 -19.61
C ALA A 10 4.19 -2.16 -19.15
N LEU A 11 4.27 -2.41 -17.85
CA LEU A 11 3.86 -3.65 -17.19
C LEU A 11 2.68 -3.37 -16.26
N ASP A 12 1.74 -4.30 -16.16
CA ASP A 12 0.64 -4.17 -15.21
C ASP A 12 1.17 -4.29 -13.77
N VAL A 13 0.68 -3.46 -12.85
CA VAL A 13 1.00 -3.61 -11.42
C VAL A 13 0.55 -4.96 -10.87
N ASP A 14 -0.53 -5.54 -11.41
CA ASP A 14 -1.16 -6.76 -10.91
C ASP A 14 -0.30 -8.01 -11.16
N ILE A 15 0.62 -7.96 -12.13
CA ILE A 15 1.55 -9.06 -12.37
C ILE A 15 2.74 -9.04 -11.42
N TYR A 16 3.02 -7.91 -10.75
CA TYR A 16 4.22 -7.74 -9.94
C TYR A 16 4.38 -8.81 -8.85
N PRO A 17 3.39 -9.05 -7.96
CA PRO A 17 3.56 -10.01 -6.86
C PRO A 17 3.98 -11.41 -7.31
N LYS A 18 3.30 -11.93 -8.35
CA LYS A 18 3.58 -13.26 -8.92
C LYS A 18 4.91 -13.30 -9.66
N LEU A 19 5.27 -12.20 -10.32
CA LEU A 19 6.49 -12.11 -11.11
C LEU A 19 7.74 -12.16 -10.22
N ILE A 20 7.75 -11.40 -9.12
CA ILE A 20 8.90 -11.37 -8.20
C ILE A 20 8.98 -12.62 -7.32
N GLU A 21 7.86 -13.30 -7.05
CA GLU A 21 7.87 -14.60 -6.38
C GLU A 21 8.61 -15.64 -7.25
N LYS A 22 8.34 -15.62 -8.56
CA LYS A 22 9.00 -16.52 -9.52
C LYS A 22 10.44 -16.10 -9.84
N TYR A 23 10.71 -14.80 -9.87
CA TYR A 23 12.02 -14.23 -10.24
C TYR A 23 12.44 -13.11 -9.26
N PRO A 24 12.93 -13.45 -8.06
CA PRO A 24 13.25 -12.46 -7.02
C PRO A 24 14.28 -11.41 -7.42
N GLU A 25 15.25 -11.78 -8.26
CA GLU A 25 16.32 -10.88 -8.72
C GLU A 25 15.85 -9.89 -9.82
N LEU A 26 14.66 -10.11 -10.41
CA LEU A 26 14.19 -9.31 -11.54
C LEU A 26 14.08 -7.83 -11.20
N THR A 27 13.57 -7.50 -10.01
CA THR A 27 13.43 -6.11 -9.56
C THR A 27 14.76 -5.38 -9.53
N LYS A 28 15.82 -6.07 -9.07
CA LYS A 28 17.18 -5.52 -9.01
C LYS A 28 17.75 -5.32 -10.41
N GLU A 29 17.59 -6.30 -11.30
CA GLU A 29 18.04 -6.20 -12.69
C GLU A 29 17.34 -5.06 -13.45
N VAL A 30 16.01 -4.96 -13.31
CA VAL A 30 15.22 -3.90 -13.96
C VAL A 30 15.59 -2.53 -13.39
N SER A 31 15.80 -2.41 -12.08
CA SER A 31 16.21 -1.16 -11.45
C SER A 31 17.60 -0.69 -11.90
N ILE A 32 18.56 -1.61 -12.10
CA ILE A 32 19.87 -1.28 -12.67
C ILE A 32 19.70 -0.78 -14.11
N TYR A 33 18.93 -1.52 -14.90
CA TYR A 33 18.66 -1.16 -16.29
C TYR A 33 17.95 0.21 -16.44
N GLU A 34 16.98 0.51 -15.57
CA GLU A 34 16.29 1.81 -15.53
C GLU A 34 17.25 2.98 -15.23
N LYS A 35 18.25 2.77 -14.34
CA LYS A 35 19.26 3.78 -14.02
C LYS A 35 20.22 4.02 -15.19
N GLU A 36 20.60 2.97 -15.91
CA GLU A 36 21.55 3.05 -17.03
C GLU A 36 20.93 3.61 -18.31
N LYS A 37 19.63 3.34 -18.55
CA LYS A 37 18.95 3.66 -19.82
C LYS A 37 17.86 4.72 -19.72
N GLY A 38 17.54 5.20 -18.51
CA GLY A 38 16.61 6.31 -18.30
C GLY A 38 15.13 5.94 -18.35
N GLY A 39 14.65 5.18 -17.36
CA GLY A 39 13.20 5.02 -17.12
C GLY A 39 12.45 4.17 -18.16
N VAL A 40 13.11 3.13 -18.68
CA VAL A 40 12.62 2.27 -19.76
C VAL A 40 11.44 1.39 -19.32
N CYS A 41 11.31 1.06 -18.03
CA CYS A 41 10.21 0.24 -17.51
C CYS A 41 9.28 1.10 -16.64
N ARG A 42 7.97 0.91 -16.81
CA ARG A 42 6.92 1.57 -16.02
C ARG A 42 5.88 0.54 -15.59
N TRP A 43 5.52 0.59 -14.33
CA TRP A 43 4.43 -0.20 -13.76
C TRP A 43 3.16 0.63 -13.82
N THR A 44 2.22 0.20 -14.65
CA THR A 44 0.98 0.92 -14.93
C THR A 44 -0.15 0.27 -14.16
N GLU A 45 -0.77 1.05 -13.29
CA GLU A 45 -2.07 0.73 -12.72
C GLU A 45 -3.15 1.26 -13.67
N ASN A 46 -4.21 0.46 -13.86
CA ASN A 46 -5.20 0.62 -14.91
C ASN A 46 -5.59 2.07 -15.24
N LYS A 47 -5.83 2.32 -16.53
CA LYS A 47 -6.33 3.61 -17.05
C LYS A 47 -7.77 3.84 -16.61
N SER A 48 -8.01 4.81 -15.73
CA SER A 48 -9.34 5.41 -15.57
C SER A 48 -9.55 6.56 -16.54
N GLU A 49 -10.76 7.13 -16.57
CA GLU A 49 -11.02 8.38 -17.31
C GLU A 49 -10.12 9.54 -16.84
N SER A 50 -9.58 9.44 -15.61
CA SER A 50 -8.71 10.44 -15.00
C SER A 50 -7.23 10.31 -15.40
N GLY A 51 -6.86 9.24 -16.11
CA GLY A 51 -5.48 9.00 -16.59
C GLY A 51 -4.95 7.61 -16.22
N LYS A 52 -3.62 7.45 -16.32
CA LYS A 52 -2.88 6.25 -15.90
C LYS A 52 -1.98 6.60 -14.73
N ASN A 53 -1.94 5.75 -13.70
CA ASN A 53 -0.93 5.87 -12.65
C ASN A 53 0.27 5.02 -13.06
N GLU A 54 1.45 5.62 -13.07
CA GLU A 54 2.69 4.94 -13.45
C GLU A 54 3.75 5.07 -12.36
N PHE A 55 4.42 3.97 -12.09
CA PHE A 55 5.49 3.86 -11.10
C PHE A 55 6.77 3.37 -11.79
N ASP A 56 7.92 3.87 -11.34
CA ASP A 56 9.18 3.19 -11.62
C ASP A 56 9.29 1.90 -10.77
N THR A 57 10.26 1.05 -11.10
CA THR A 57 10.42 -0.23 -10.40
C THR A 57 10.76 -0.06 -8.92
N TYR A 58 11.47 1.01 -8.56
CA TYR A 58 11.77 1.33 -7.15
C TYR A 58 10.52 1.62 -6.32
N ASN A 59 9.62 2.46 -6.83
CA ASN A 59 8.36 2.77 -6.14
C ASN A 59 7.43 1.55 -6.12
N MET A 60 7.44 0.72 -7.16
CA MET A 60 6.70 -0.54 -7.20
C MET A 60 7.18 -1.51 -6.10
N GLU A 61 8.49 -1.73 -5.99
CA GLU A 61 9.09 -2.56 -4.93
C GLU A 61 8.75 -2.04 -3.53
N LYS A 62 8.83 -0.71 -3.34
CA LYS A 62 8.49 -0.07 -2.07
C LYS A 62 7.03 -0.31 -1.69
N MET A 63 6.11 -0.18 -2.63
CA MET A 63 4.68 -0.46 -2.42
C MET A 63 4.45 -1.94 -2.09
N ASP A 64 5.05 -2.84 -2.86
CA ASP A 64 4.90 -4.28 -2.66
C ASP A 64 5.40 -4.73 -1.28
N ARG A 65 6.59 -4.27 -0.89
CA ARG A 65 7.14 -4.55 0.45
C ARG A 65 6.20 -4.07 1.55
N LYS A 66 5.61 -2.87 1.41
CA LYS A 66 4.67 -2.36 2.41
C LYS A 66 3.36 -3.14 2.41
N SER A 67 2.86 -3.54 1.24
CA SER A 67 1.69 -4.40 1.08
C SER A 67 1.90 -5.74 1.79
N LYS A 68 3.05 -6.40 1.56
CA LYS A 68 3.42 -7.65 2.23
C LYS A 68 3.50 -7.50 3.75
N GLU A 69 4.16 -6.46 4.25
CA GLU A 69 4.22 -6.16 5.69
C GLU A 69 2.81 -6.05 6.29
N ILE A 70 1.88 -5.37 5.61
CA ILE A 70 0.49 -5.27 6.06
C ILE A 70 -0.18 -6.65 6.03
N LEU A 71 -0.07 -7.37 4.92
CA LEU A 71 -0.70 -8.68 4.71
C LEU A 71 -0.24 -9.71 5.75
N GLU A 72 1.06 -9.78 6.05
CA GLU A 72 1.63 -10.65 7.10
C GLU A 72 1.00 -10.41 8.48
N ASN A 73 0.57 -9.17 8.77
CA ASN A 73 -0.04 -8.82 10.04
C ASN A 73 -1.55 -9.06 10.09
N ILE A 74 -2.23 -9.18 8.94
CA ILE A 74 -3.70 -9.26 8.89
C ILE A 74 -4.24 -10.58 8.33
N ILE A 75 -3.41 -11.35 7.62
CA ILE A 75 -3.79 -12.60 6.96
C ILE A 75 -3.25 -13.79 7.74
N ASN A 76 -4.15 -14.67 8.16
CA ASN A 76 -3.79 -16.01 8.57
C ASN A 76 -3.68 -16.90 7.32
N PRO A 77 -2.59 -17.67 7.14
CA PRO A 77 -2.43 -18.57 5.99
C PRO A 77 -3.58 -19.58 5.80
N LYS A 78 -4.33 -19.89 6.86
CA LYS A 78 -5.49 -20.80 6.83
C LYS A 78 -6.80 -20.13 6.44
N TYR A 79 -6.79 -18.82 6.15
CA TYR A 79 -7.99 -18.12 5.71
C TYR A 79 -8.48 -18.59 4.35
N THR A 80 -9.79 -18.80 4.26
CA THR A 80 -10.53 -18.86 3.01
C THR A 80 -10.46 -17.52 2.28
N ASP A 81 -10.74 -17.50 0.97
CA ASP A 81 -10.67 -16.26 0.19
C ASP A 81 -11.63 -15.18 0.69
N ILE A 82 -12.82 -15.57 1.17
CA ILE A 82 -13.74 -14.64 1.83
C ILE A 82 -13.16 -14.06 3.12
N GLU A 83 -12.44 -14.85 3.93
CA GLU A 83 -11.80 -14.36 5.16
C GLU A 83 -10.61 -13.45 4.85
N LYS A 84 -9.81 -13.76 3.83
CA LYS A 84 -8.75 -12.86 3.33
C LYS A 84 -9.35 -11.52 2.89
N THR A 85 -10.44 -11.57 2.14
CA THR A 85 -11.15 -10.39 1.65
C THR A 85 -11.67 -9.54 2.79
N LEU A 86 -12.32 -10.15 3.79
CA LEU A 86 -12.82 -9.44 4.98
C LEU A 86 -11.68 -8.87 5.84
N ALA A 87 -10.55 -9.57 5.95
CA ALA A 87 -9.38 -9.08 6.67
C ALA A 87 -8.76 -7.83 6.03
N ILE A 88 -8.60 -7.84 4.70
CA ILE A 88 -8.11 -6.70 3.92
C ILE A 88 -9.10 -5.54 4.01
N TYR A 89 -10.39 -5.80 3.79
CA TYR A 89 -11.44 -4.78 3.87
C TYR A 89 -11.46 -4.10 5.25
N LYS A 90 -11.38 -4.89 6.33
CA LYS A 90 -11.31 -4.37 7.70
C LYS A 90 -10.07 -3.50 7.91
N HIS A 91 -8.91 -3.94 7.43
CA HIS A 91 -7.69 -3.14 7.54
C HIS A 91 -7.85 -1.79 6.85
N ILE A 92 -8.37 -1.77 5.62
CA ILE A 92 -8.63 -0.54 4.87
C ILE A 92 -9.59 0.36 5.64
N ASN A 93 -10.71 -0.20 6.11
CA ASN A 93 -11.71 0.52 6.90
C ASN A 93 -11.13 1.21 8.15
N GLU A 94 -10.19 0.56 8.83
CA GLU A 94 -9.63 1.04 10.10
C GLU A 94 -8.40 1.94 9.94
N LYS A 95 -7.64 1.79 8.85
CA LYS A 95 -6.31 2.40 8.72
C LYS A 95 -6.22 3.43 7.60
N VAL A 96 -7.08 3.37 6.59
CA VAL A 96 -7.01 4.27 5.44
C VAL A 96 -7.95 5.45 5.65
N SER A 97 -7.49 6.65 5.32
CA SER A 97 -8.27 7.89 5.37
C SER A 97 -8.55 8.43 3.97
N PHE A 98 -9.73 9.02 3.78
CA PHE A 98 -10.08 9.63 2.50
C PHE A 98 -9.30 10.94 2.26
N GLU A 99 -8.69 11.07 1.09
CA GLU A 99 -7.84 12.22 0.73
C GLU A 99 -8.67 13.42 0.24
N MET A 100 -9.41 14.03 1.16
CA MET A 100 -10.29 15.16 0.88
C MET A 100 -9.51 16.43 0.51
N LYS A 101 -8.32 16.64 1.08
CA LYS A 101 -7.57 17.90 0.91
C LYS A 101 -7.08 18.05 -0.53
N LEU A 102 -6.43 17.02 -1.08
CA LEU A 102 -5.98 17.07 -2.47
C LEU A 102 -7.16 17.05 -3.45
N MET A 103 -8.26 16.37 -3.12
CA MET A 103 -9.47 16.41 -3.94
C MET A 103 -10.07 17.81 -4.05
N ASN A 104 -10.18 18.53 -2.92
CA ASN A 104 -10.71 19.90 -2.91
C ASN A 104 -9.76 20.87 -3.62
N LEU A 105 -8.45 20.75 -3.36
CA LEU A 105 -7.44 21.56 -4.06
C LEU A 105 -7.49 21.36 -5.58
N GLU A 106 -7.62 20.12 -6.05
CA GLU A 106 -7.77 19.85 -7.48
C GLU A 106 -9.03 20.50 -8.07
N LYS A 107 -10.17 20.42 -7.36
CA LYS A 107 -11.42 21.07 -7.78
C LYS A 107 -11.26 22.59 -7.86
N GLU A 108 -10.57 23.20 -6.90
CA GLU A 108 -10.27 24.64 -6.92
C GLU A 108 -9.38 25.03 -8.10
N ILE A 109 -8.34 24.25 -8.39
CA ILE A 109 -7.45 24.50 -9.53
C ILE A 109 -8.20 24.36 -10.86
N ARG A 110 -9.01 23.30 -11.02
CA ARG A 110 -9.76 23.05 -12.26
C ARG A 110 -10.86 24.08 -12.56
N ARG A 111 -11.29 24.86 -11.57
CA ARG A 111 -12.27 25.96 -11.74
C ARG A 111 -11.63 27.25 -12.24
N ASP A 112 -10.30 27.35 -12.19
CA ASP A 112 -9.53 28.53 -12.57
C ASP A 112 -8.63 28.16 -13.75
N ASP A 113 -9.04 28.54 -14.96
CA ASP A 113 -8.34 28.15 -16.20
C ASP A 113 -6.86 28.53 -16.18
N LYS A 114 -6.49 29.67 -15.57
CA LYS A 114 -5.09 30.10 -15.45
C LYS A 114 -4.30 29.20 -14.52
N LYS A 115 -4.88 28.80 -13.38
CA LYS A 115 -4.22 27.85 -12.46
C LYS A 115 -4.11 26.46 -13.05
N SER A 116 -5.14 26.03 -13.79
CA SER A 116 -5.14 24.77 -14.52
C SER A 116 -4.02 24.74 -15.56
N GLU A 117 -3.91 25.79 -16.38
CA GLU A 117 -2.85 25.93 -17.37
C GLU A 117 -1.45 25.90 -16.74
N ILE A 118 -1.24 26.64 -15.65
CA ILE A 118 0.03 26.58 -14.90
C ILE A 118 0.29 25.17 -14.38
N LEU A 119 -0.69 24.50 -13.76
CA LEU A 119 -0.47 23.17 -13.18
C LEU A 119 -0.07 22.11 -14.23
N PHE A 120 -0.60 22.20 -15.45
CA PHE A 120 -0.39 21.20 -16.50
C PHE A 120 0.73 21.53 -17.47
N ASN A 121 1.11 22.82 -17.63
CA ASN A 121 2.10 23.25 -18.61
C ASN A 121 3.38 23.81 -18.00
N ASP A 122 3.44 24.02 -16.68
CA ASP A 122 4.61 24.60 -16.02
C ASP A 122 5.59 23.53 -15.48
N ASN A 123 6.85 23.65 -15.91
CA ASN A 123 7.93 22.75 -15.55
C ASN A 123 8.71 23.14 -14.29
N ARG A 124 8.29 24.18 -13.57
CA ARG A 124 8.87 24.51 -12.27
C ARG A 124 8.69 23.34 -11.30
N SER A 125 9.77 22.99 -10.60
CA SER A 125 9.83 21.82 -9.71
C SER A 125 8.67 21.73 -8.70
N ARG A 126 8.26 22.87 -8.12
CA ARG A 126 7.14 22.92 -7.16
C ARG A 126 5.79 22.56 -7.81
N ILE A 127 5.56 22.98 -9.06
CA ILE A 127 4.34 22.67 -9.80
C ILE A 127 4.34 21.20 -10.21
N GLN A 128 5.47 20.68 -10.69
CA GLN A 128 5.63 19.26 -10.99
C GLN A 128 5.39 18.38 -9.75
N MET A 129 5.91 18.76 -8.59
CA MET A 129 5.66 18.04 -7.33
C MET A 129 4.18 18.06 -6.94
N LEU A 130 3.48 19.19 -7.12
CA LEU A 130 2.05 19.28 -6.86
C LEU A 130 1.26 18.38 -7.81
N ASN A 131 1.56 18.44 -9.12
CA ASN A 131 0.93 17.59 -10.14
C ASN A 131 1.11 16.10 -9.81
N GLN A 132 2.32 15.68 -9.45
CA GLN A 132 2.58 14.31 -9.02
C GLN A 132 1.75 13.89 -7.80
N ARG A 133 1.60 14.76 -6.78
CA ARG A 133 0.76 14.48 -5.60
C ARG A 133 -0.72 14.38 -5.98
N LEU A 134 -1.20 15.26 -6.85
CA LEU A 134 -2.59 15.26 -7.33
C LEU A 134 -2.91 14.01 -8.13
N ASN A 135 -1.98 13.52 -8.96
CA ASN A 135 -2.17 12.26 -9.69
C ASN A 135 -2.12 11.06 -8.73
N ARG A 136 -1.12 11.00 -7.85
CA ARG A 136 -0.94 9.86 -6.93
C ARG A 136 -2.07 9.66 -5.94
N LYS A 137 -2.89 10.68 -5.62
CA LYS A 137 -4.02 10.53 -4.69
C LYS A 137 -5.01 9.41 -5.08
N GLN A 138 -5.05 9.06 -6.38
CA GLN A 138 -5.93 8.03 -6.93
C GLN A 138 -5.22 6.68 -7.15
N SER A 139 -3.98 6.52 -6.64
CA SER A 139 -3.18 5.31 -6.82
C SER A 139 -3.19 4.38 -5.61
N SER A 140 -3.04 3.06 -5.86
CA SER A 140 -2.73 2.10 -4.80
C SER A 140 -1.43 2.45 -4.06
N TYR A 141 -0.43 3.00 -4.76
CA TYR A 141 0.83 3.43 -4.15
C TYR A 141 0.59 4.41 -3.00
N ASN A 142 -0.17 5.48 -3.23
CA ASN A 142 -0.43 6.43 -2.17
C ASN A 142 -1.33 5.84 -1.07
N ALA A 143 -2.31 5.03 -1.44
CA ALA A 143 -3.17 4.33 -0.48
C ALA A 143 -2.36 3.41 0.46
N ILE A 144 -1.42 2.62 -0.06
CA ILE A 144 -0.60 1.67 0.71
C ILE A 144 0.53 2.37 1.47
N ILE A 145 1.22 3.32 0.85
CA ILE A 145 2.38 3.99 1.46
C ILE A 145 1.96 5.05 2.47
N SER A 146 0.91 5.81 2.17
CA SER A 146 0.49 6.96 2.97
C SER A 146 -0.78 6.72 3.78
N ASN A 147 -1.42 5.55 3.65
CA ASN A 147 -2.74 5.26 4.23
C ASN A 147 -3.80 6.32 3.85
N ARG A 148 -3.65 6.94 2.68
CA ARG A 148 -4.52 8.02 2.22
C ARG A 148 -4.73 7.95 0.71
N ALA A 149 -5.98 7.99 0.27
CA ALA A 149 -6.33 8.04 -1.14
C ALA A 149 -7.78 8.48 -1.34
N VAL A 150 -8.14 8.78 -2.59
CA VAL A 150 -9.55 8.88 -3.01
C VAL A 150 -10.09 7.48 -3.37
N CYS A 151 -11.39 7.39 -3.72
CA CYS A 151 -12.08 6.13 -3.96
C CYS A 151 -11.32 5.17 -4.89
N GLU A 152 -10.79 5.67 -6.00
CA GLU A 152 -10.03 4.88 -6.97
C GLU A 152 -8.75 4.27 -6.37
N GLY A 153 -7.96 5.05 -5.62
CA GLY A 153 -6.74 4.53 -4.99
C GLY A 153 -7.04 3.53 -3.87
N ILE A 154 -8.16 3.69 -3.16
CA ILE A 154 -8.62 2.74 -2.13
C ILE A 154 -9.06 1.42 -2.79
N ALA A 155 -9.84 1.48 -3.87
CA ALA A 155 -10.28 0.29 -4.60
C ALA A 155 -9.07 -0.45 -5.20
N HIS A 156 -8.10 0.28 -5.76
CA HIS A 156 -6.87 -0.31 -6.26
C HIS A 156 -5.96 -0.88 -5.16
N MET A 157 -5.87 -0.25 -3.98
CA MET A 157 -5.20 -0.84 -2.83
C MET A 157 -5.82 -2.19 -2.46
N MET A 158 -7.15 -2.25 -2.36
CA MET A 158 -7.84 -3.50 -2.08
C MET A 158 -7.55 -4.54 -3.16
N HIS A 159 -7.61 -4.17 -4.43
CA HIS A 159 -7.31 -5.04 -5.55
C HIS A 159 -5.89 -5.60 -5.49
N TYR A 160 -4.88 -4.74 -5.33
CA TYR A 160 -3.48 -5.15 -5.26
C TYR A 160 -3.22 -6.12 -4.11
N MET A 161 -3.79 -5.83 -2.93
CA MET A 161 -3.67 -6.70 -1.76
C MET A 161 -4.36 -8.05 -1.96
N LEU A 162 -5.55 -8.08 -2.60
CA LEU A 162 -6.26 -9.31 -2.94
C LEU A 162 -5.48 -10.16 -3.94
N THR A 163 -4.99 -9.54 -5.02
CA THR A 163 -4.14 -10.19 -6.02
C THR A 163 -2.89 -10.79 -5.39
N SER A 164 -2.28 -10.09 -4.43
CA SER A 164 -1.10 -10.55 -3.68
C SER A 164 -1.36 -11.80 -2.83
N VAL A 165 -2.61 -12.07 -2.45
CA VAL A 165 -3.01 -13.27 -1.67
C VAL A 165 -3.81 -14.28 -2.48
N GLY A 166 -3.79 -14.14 -3.80
CA GLY A 166 -4.39 -15.07 -4.76
C GLY A 166 -5.91 -14.94 -4.92
N VAL A 167 -6.53 -13.85 -4.46
CA VAL A 167 -7.98 -13.65 -4.57
C VAL A 167 -8.30 -12.83 -5.82
N GLU A 168 -9.13 -13.40 -6.70
CA GLU A 168 -9.55 -12.77 -7.96
C GLU A 168 -10.49 -11.57 -7.68
N SER A 169 -10.15 -10.41 -8.20
CA SER A 169 -10.90 -9.17 -8.01
C SER A 169 -10.76 -8.22 -9.19
N LYS A 170 -11.63 -7.21 -9.28
CA LYS A 170 -11.58 -6.17 -10.33
C LYS A 170 -12.13 -4.85 -9.82
N VAL A 171 -11.37 -3.77 -10.01
CA VAL A 171 -11.84 -2.40 -9.76
C VAL A 171 -12.89 -2.01 -10.81
N ILE A 172 -13.95 -1.34 -10.38
CA ILE A 172 -15.04 -0.87 -11.24
C ILE A 172 -15.24 0.63 -11.07
N GLY A 173 -15.54 1.32 -12.17
CA GLY A 173 -16.08 2.67 -12.14
C GLY A 173 -17.61 2.63 -12.04
N CYS A 174 -18.18 3.53 -11.25
CA CYS A 174 -19.62 3.66 -11.06
C CYS A 174 -20.00 5.10 -10.69
N ILE A 175 -21.31 5.34 -10.53
CA ILE A 175 -21.83 6.62 -10.06
C ILE A 175 -22.42 6.40 -8.67
N GLY A 176 -21.88 7.09 -7.67
CA GLY A 176 -22.45 7.10 -6.33
C GLY A 176 -23.66 8.02 -6.28
N LYS A 177 -24.84 7.51 -5.90
CA LYS A 177 -26.09 8.32 -5.86
C LYS A 177 -26.07 9.44 -4.82
N ASN A 178 -25.17 9.37 -3.83
CA ASN A 178 -25.00 10.36 -2.76
C ASN A 178 -23.87 11.37 -3.01
N VAL A 179 -23.23 11.33 -4.18
CA VAL A 179 -22.18 12.29 -4.56
C VAL A 179 -22.84 13.40 -5.36
N GLU A 180 -22.79 14.64 -4.87
CA GLU A 180 -23.39 15.80 -5.55
C GLU A 180 -22.93 15.87 -7.02
N ASN A 181 -23.87 15.64 -7.93
CA ASN A 181 -23.67 15.78 -9.37
C ASN A 181 -23.61 17.26 -9.73
N ILE A 182 -22.42 17.75 -10.06
CA ILE A 182 -22.28 19.05 -10.73
C ILE A 182 -22.50 18.81 -12.23
N MET A 183 -23.78 18.88 -12.63
CA MET A 183 -24.41 19.09 -13.95
C MET A 183 -23.55 18.94 -15.23
N ILE A 184 -23.92 18.03 -16.15
CA ILE A 184 -24.35 18.28 -17.56
C ILE A 184 -25.18 17.04 -18.05
N PRO A 185 -26.32 17.19 -18.77
CA PRO A 185 -27.26 16.08 -19.08
C PRO A 185 -26.77 14.97 -20.02
N TYR A 186 -25.51 15.02 -20.49
CA TYR A 186 -25.00 14.13 -21.55
C TYR A 186 -23.66 13.45 -21.22
N LYS A 187 -23.13 13.63 -20.01
CA LYS A 187 -21.94 12.90 -19.53
C LYS A 187 -22.16 12.52 -18.08
N GLU A 188 -22.80 11.37 -17.85
CA GLU A 188 -22.72 10.67 -16.58
C GLU A 188 -21.24 10.27 -16.34
N ARG A 189 -20.43 11.24 -15.90
CA ARG A 189 -19.01 10.99 -15.58
C ARG A 189 -18.98 10.05 -14.39
N LEU A 190 -18.21 8.97 -14.53
CA LEU A 190 -17.91 8.07 -13.42
C LEU A 190 -17.31 8.90 -12.29
N ASN A 191 -18.05 9.05 -11.19
CA ASN A 191 -17.67 9.89 -10.06
C ASN A 191 -17.18 9.07 -8.86
N HIS A 192 -17.22 7.74 -8.98
CA HIS A 192 -16.89 6.82 -7.90
C HIS A 192 -16.22 5.55 -8.41
N ALA A 193 -15.42 4.95 -7.55
CA ALA A 193 -14.76 3.68 -7.80
C ALA A 193 -14.99 2.72 -6.64
N ALA A 194 -15.29 1.47 -6.99
CA ALA A 194 -15.54 0.37 -6.08
C ALA A 194 -14.82 -0.89 -6.60
N ILE A 195 -15.06 -2.04 -5.98
CA ILE A 195 -14.41 -3.29 -6.38
C ILE A 195 -15.40 -4.45 -6.35
N LYS A 196 -15.25 -5.38 -7.29
CA LYS A 196 -15.87 -6.69 -7.20
C LYS A 196 -14.83 -7.77 -6.92
N VAL A 197 -15.20 -8.74 -6.12
CA VAL A 197 -14.34 -9.87 -5.72
C VAL A 197 -15.07 -11.14 -6.04
N LYS A 198 -14.35 -12.11 -6.61
CA LYS A 198 -14.93 -13.40 -6.94
C LYS A 198 -14.96 -14.27 -5.70
N THR A 199 -16.08 -14.94 -5.48
CA THR A 199 -16.27 -15.89 -4.38
C THR A 199 -17.01 -17.09 -4.95
N GLY A 200 -16.35 -18.25 -4.91
CA GLY A 200 -16.77 -19.39 -5.72
C GLY A 200 -16.70 -19.04 -7.21
N GLU A 201 -17.82 -19.22 -7.91
CA GLU A 201 -17.96 -18.89 -9.34
C GLU A 201 -18.56 -17.48 -9.58
N ASP A 202 -19.03 -16.83 -8.52
CA ASP A 202 -19.84 -15.61 -8.59
C ASP A 202 -19.06 -14.34 -8.20
N TRP A 203 -19.53 -13.20 -8.68
CA TRP A 203 -18.96 -11.88 -8.37
C TRP A 203 -19.80 -11.14 -7.33
N TYR A 204 -19.14 -10.63 -6.29
CA TYR A 204 -19.74 -9.81 -5.25
C TYR A 204 -19.06 -8.46 -5.16
N TYR A 205 -19.84 -7.42 -4.89
CA TYR A 205 -19.43 -6.03 -4.89
C TYR A 205 -19.12 -5.53 -3.48
N TYR A 206 -18.11 -4.68 -3.40
CA TYR A 206 -17.59 -4.08 -2.18
C TYR A 206 -17.27 -2.61 -2.42
N ASP A 207 -17.56 -1.77 -1.43
CA ASP A 207 -17.16 -0.36 -1.45
C ASP A 207 -16.50 0.03 -0.12
N PRO A 208 -15.17 -0.15 -0.01
CA PRO A 208 -14.44 0.21 1.19
C PRO A 208 -14.47 1.71 1.48
N THR A 209 -14.67 2.56 0.46
CA THR A 209 -14.67 4.02 0.62
C THR A 209 -15.85 4.48 1.47
N TRP A 210 -17.03 3.90 1.22
CA TRP A 210 -18.26 4.29 1.92
C TRP A 210 -18.37 3.73 3.34
N ASP A 211 -17.56 2.71 3.66
CA ASP A 211 -17.49 2.19 5.02
C ASP A 211 -16.37 2.81 5.86
N LEU A 212 -15.38 3.53 5.30
CA LEU A 212 -14.21 4.05 6.04
C LEU A 212 -14.55 4.61 7.43
N GLY A 213 -13.85 4.12 8.46
CA GLY A 213 -14.04 4.52 9.85
C GLY A 213 -15.36 4.07 10.48
N SER A 214 -16.24 3.40 9.74
CA SER A 214 -17.51 2.89 10.26
C SER A 214 -17.30 1.68 11.14
N LYS A 215 -18.09 1.62 12.23
CA LYS A 215 -18.20 0.42 13.08
C LYS A 215 -19.03 -0.69 12.43
N LYS A 216 -19.88 -0.35 11.45
CA LYS A 216 -20.77 -1.29 10.74
C LYS A 216 -20.40 -1.29 9.27
N LEU A 217 -19.89 -2.42 8.80
CA LEU A 217 -19.54 -2.63 7.39
C LEU A 217 -20.82 -2.97 6.61
N LYS A 218 -21.34 -2.02 5.84
CA LYS A 218 -22.62 -2.18 5.09
C LYS A 218 -22.38 -2.44 3.61
N ASN A 219 -21.20 -2.10 3.12
CA ASN A 219 -20.87 -2.13 1.71
C ASN A 219 -19.96 -3.31 1.37
N ILE A 220 -20.21 -4.46 2.00
CA ILE A 220 -19.47 -5.71 1.78
C ILE A 220 -20.38 -6.77 1.17
N PHE A 221 -19.80 -7.60 0.30
CA PHE A 221 -20.44 -8.81 -0.22
C PHE A 221 -21.87 -8.59 -0.76
N LYS A 222 -22.05 -7.48 -1.48
CA LYS A 222 -23.33 -7.15 -2.12
C LYS A 222 -23.43 -7.88 -3.45
N THR A 223 -24.60 -8.38 -3.79
CA THR A 223 -24.86 -8.81 -5.17
C THR A 223 -24.97 -7.60 -6.11
N LYS A 224 -24.97 -7.81 -7.42
CA LYS A 224 -25.16 -6.74 -8.41
C LYS A 224 -26.46 -5.97 -8.15
N LYS A 225 -27.57 -6.67 -7.89
CA LYS A 225 -28.85 -6.05 -7.52
C LYS A 225 -28.80 -5.25 -6.21
N GLU A 226 -28.12 -5.75 -5.18
CA GLU A 226 -27.98 -5.05 -3.90
C GLU A 226 -27.13 -3.78 -4.05
N PHE A 227 -26.03 -3.86 -4.81
CA PHE A 227 -25.13 -2.76 -5.09
C PHE A 227 -25.77 -1.69 -6.00
N GLY A 228 -26.60 -2.11 -6.96
CA GLY A 228 -27.36 -1.21 -7.85
C GLY A 228 -28.38 -0.29 -7.15
N LYS A 229 -28.70 -0.56 -5.88
CA LYS A 229 -29.62 0.28 -5.10
C LYS A 229 -29.01 1.66 -4.82
N ASP A 230 -27.73 1.71 -4.49
CA ASP A 230 -27.01 2.92 -4.12
C ASP A 230 -25.91 3.35 -5.11
N HIS A 231 -25.57 2.46 -6.05
CA HIS A 231 -24.64 2.74 -7.14
C HIS A 231 -25.30 2.57 -8.51
N THR A 232 -24.98 3.43 -9.47
CA THR A 232 -25.28 3.18 -10.89
C THR A 232 -24.06 2.52 -11.53
N LEU A 233 -24.25 1.31 -12.03
CA LEU A 233 -23.21 0.50 -12.68
C LEU A 233 -23.11 0.87 -14.18
N THR A 234 -21.92 0.69 -14.75
CA THR A 234 -21.68 0.93 -16.19
C THR A 234 -22.09 -0.26 -17.04
N PHE A 235 -22.20 -0.05 -18.36
CA PHE A 235 -22.48 -1.11 -19.33
C PHE A 235 -21.50 -2.30 -19.23
N ARG A 236 -20.27 -2.08 -18.78
CA ARG A 236 -19.25 -3.14 -18.56
C ARG A 236 -19.67 -4.17 -17.51
N GLU A 237 -20.63 -3.81 -16.65
CA GLU A 237 -21.16 -4.68 -15.63
C GLU A 237 -22.44 -5.40 -16.08
N GLU A 238 -22.96 -5.14 -17.29
CA GLU A 238 -24.17 -5.80 -17.82
C GLU A 238 -24.01 -7.32 -17.91
N GLU A 239 -22.86 -7.78 -18.41
CA GLU A 239 -22.54 -9.20 -18.59
C GLU A 239 -22.34 -9.97 -17.28
N VAL A 240 -22.14 -9.26 -16.15
CA VAL A 240 -22.02 -9.89 -14.83
C VAL A 240 -23.39 -10.42 -14.43
N LYS A 241 -23.49 -11.75 -14.29
CA LYS A 241 -24.69 -12.44 -13.88
C LYS A 241 -24.94 -12.26 -12.38
N GLU A 242 -26.21 -12.16 -12.02
CA GLU A 242 -26.63 -12.21 -10.62
C GLU A 242 -26.43 -13.64 -10.08
N PRO A 243 -25.84 -13.81 -8.88
CA PRO A 243 -25.74 -15.12 -8.24
C PRO A 243 -27.12 -15.76 -8.08
N LYS A 244 -27.26 -17.05 -8.44
CA LYS A 244 -28.53 -17.77 -8.24
C LYS A 244 -28.87 -17.91 -6.76
N ILE A 245 -27.83 -18.18 -5.95
CA ILE A 245 -27.91 -18.31 -4.50
C ILE A 245 -26.71 -17.56 -3.94
N LYS A 246 -26.96 -16.66 -2.99
CA LYS A 246 -25.88 -15.93 -2.31
C LYS A 246 -25.10 -16.89 -1.43
N GLU A 247 -23.79 -17.01 -1.67
CA GLU A 247 -22.94 -18.02 -1.01
C GLU A 247 -22.89 -17.87 0.51
N TYR A 248 -22.92 -16.64 1.01
CA TYR A 248 -22.94 -16.34 2.44
C TYR A 248 -24.11 -15.45 2.83
N THR A 249 -24.83 -15.86 3.85
CA THR A 249 -25.79 -15.01 4.55
C THR A 249 -25.09 -13.92 5.36
N ASN A 250 -25.82 -12.85 5.69
CA ASN A 250 -25.31 -11.80 6.59
C ASN A 250 -24.89 -12.35 7.97
N LYS A 251 -25.55 -13.43 8.44
CA LYS A 251 -25.20 -14.07 9.72
C LYS A 251 -23.83 -14.75 9.65
N GLU A 252 -23.56 -15.48 8.57
CA GLU A 252 -22.28 -16.16 8.34
C GLU A 252 -21.14 -15.18 8.10
N LEU A 253 -21.38 -14.12 7.31
CA LEU A 253 -20.40 -13.04 7.13
C LEU A 253 -20.02 -12.40 8.46
N ASN A 254 -21.01 -12.09 9.31
CA ASN A 254 -20.74 -11.53 10.63
C ASN A 254 -19.94 -12.49 11.53
N GLN A 255 -20.18 -13.80 11.43
CA GLN A 255 -19.37 -14.79 12.15
C GLN A 255 -17.93 -14.81 11.63
N LYS A 256 -17.72 -14.78 10.31
CA LYS A 256 -16.38 -14.71 9.70
C LYS A 256 -15.64 -13.42 10.07
N ILE A 257 -16.32 -12.27 10.09
CA ILE A 257 -15.73 -10.99 10.54
C ILE A 257 -15.29 -11.10 12.00
N LYS A 258 -16.14 -11.64 12.89
CA LYS A 258 -15.78 -11.85 14.30
C LYS A 258 -14.57 -12.77 14.46
N LYS A 259 -14.50 -13.83 13.66
CA LYS A 259 -13.34 -14.74 13.61
C LYS A 259 -12.08 -13.98 13.18
N VAL A 260 -12.13 -13.25 12.06
CA VAL A 260 -11.01 -12.42 11.57
C VAL A 260 -10.53 -11.43 12.61
N VAL A 261 -11.45 -10.72 13.29
CA VAL A 261 -11.11 -9.78 14.37
C VAL A 261 -10.38 -10.48 15.52
N LYS A 262 -10.87 -11.65 15.94
CA LYS A 262 -10.26 -12.43 17.02
C LYS A 262 -8.86 -12.92 16.62
N ASP A 263 -8.76 -13.52 15.44
CA ASP A 263 -7.52 -14.07 14.91
C ASP A 263 -6.45 -12.98 14.76
N GLN A 264 -6.79 -11.79 14.24
CA GLN A 264 -5.86 -10.65 14.13
C GLN A 264 -5.37 -10.15 15.49
N LYS A 265 -6.24 -10.10 16.51
CA LYS A 265 -5.82 -9.73 17.88
C LYS A 265 -4.82 -10.74 18.44
N ASN A 266 -5.08 -12.03 18.24
CA ASN A 266 -4.18 -13.08 18.68
C ASN A 266 -2.83 -13.01 17.95
N MET A 267 -2.83 -12.73 16.63
CA MET A 267 -1.60 -12.55 15.86
C MET A 267 -0.72 -11.41 16.41
N ILE A 268 -1.33 -10.30 16.84
CA ILE A 268 -0.60 -9.19 17.46
C ILE A 268 0.03 -9.63 18.79
N ILE A 269 -0.75 -10.26 19.68
CA ILE A 269 -0.28 -10.75 20.98
C ILE A 269 0.87 -11.75 20.80
N GLU A 270 0.72 -12.73 19.90
CA GLU A 270 1.78 -13.71 19.61
C GLU A 270 3.05 -13.05 19.09
N LYS A 271 2.92 -11.98 18.30
CA LYS A 271 4.07 -11.22 17.77
C LYS A 271 4.79 -10.46 18.89
N GLU A 272 4.05 -9.78 19.76
CA GLU A 272 4.59 -9.09 20.94
C GLU A 272 5.32 -10.07 21.88
N GLU A 273 4.72 -11.25 22.15
CA GLU A 273 5.36 -12.30 22.96
C GLU A 273 6.63 -12.88 22.32
N ARG A 274 6.68 -13.01 20.99
CA ARG A 274 7.89 -13.47 20.28
C ARG A 274 8.99 -12.43 20.35
N ILE A 275 8.68 -11.14 20.18
CA ILE A 275 9.64 -10.03 20.31
C ILE A 275 10.23 -10.04 21.73
N ASN A 276 9.38 -10.04 22.76
CA ASN A 276 9.81 -10.08 24.16
C ASN A 276 10.71 -11.29 24.48
N ARG A 277 10.41 -12.47 23.92
CA ARG A 277 11.27 -13.65 24.09
C ARG A 277 12.62 -13.50 23.39
N ASN A 278 12.64 -12.94 22.18
CA ASN A 278 13.87 -12.71 21.44
C ASN A 278 14.76 -11.66 22.11
N ASP A 279 14.19 -10.58 22.62
CA ASP A 279 14.93 -9.55 23.36
C ASP A 279 15.56 -10.17 24.61
N ASN A 280 14.79 -10.94 25.38
CA ASN A 280 15.32 -11.69 26.53
C ASN A 280 16.46 -12.64 26.14
N LYS A 281 16.41 -13.27 24.95
CA LYS A 281 17.48 -14.13 24.45
C LYS A 281 18.72 -13.33 24.04
N LEU A 282 18.53 -12.18 23.37
CA LEU A 282 19.60 -11.26 23.00
C LEU A 282 20.33 -10.75 24.25
N PHE A 283 19.57 -10.28 25.26
CA PHE A 283 20.12 -9.85 26.56
C PHE A 283 20.90 -10.96 27.26
N ARG A 284 20.42 -12.21 27.23
CA ARG A 284 21.18 -13.35 27.77
C ARG A 284 22.48 -13.61 27.00
N GLY A 285 22.47 -13.45 25.67
CA GLY A 285 23.66 -13.56 24.83
C GLY A 285 24.69 -12.47 25.12
N LEU A 286 24.24 -11.22 25.19
CA LEU A 286 25.03 -10.07 25.59
C LEU A 286 25.65 -10.27 26.98
N LYS A 287 24.86 -10.66 27.99
CA LYS A 287 25.36 -10.94 29.34
C LYS A 287 26.48 -12.00 29.37
N LYS A 288 26.41 -13.03 28.51
CA LYS A 288 27.48 -14.03 28.38
C LYS A 288 28.75 -13.46 27.76
N LEU A 289 28.63 -12.60 26.76
CA LEU A 289 29.76 -11.89 26.15
C LEU A 289 30.41 -10.93 27.17
N TYR A 290 29.63 -10.13 27.88
CA TYR A 290 30.12 -9.21 28.89
C TYR A 290 30.88 -9.91 30.02
N ASN A 291 30.33 -11.01 30.55
CA ASN A 291 31.03 -11.84 31.54
C ASN A 291 32.36 -12.41 31.00
N LYS A 292 32.47 -12.65 29.69
CA LYS A 292 33.70 -13.10 29.04
C LYS A 292 34.73 -11.97 28.88
N PHE A 293 34.29 -10.72 28.77
CA PHE A 293 35.15 -9.55 28.57
C PHE A 293 35.36 -8.71 29.85
N GLY A 294 34.82 -9.12 31.00
CA GLY A 294 35.03 -8.45 32.29
C GLY A 294 34.24 -7.14 32.48
N ILE A 295 33.16 -6.93 31.72
CA ILE A 295 32.33 -5.71 31.81
C ILE A 295 31.36 -5.83 32.99
N THR A 296 31.25 -4.76 33.80
CA THR A 296 30.56 -4.78 35.10
C THR A 296 29.05 -4.62 34.97
N ARG A 297 28.32 -4.94 36.05
CA ARG A 297 26.85 -4.92 36.07
C ARG A 297 26.28 -3.51 35.99
N GLU A 298 26.97 -2.52 36.54
CA GLU A 298 26.57 -1.10 36.50
C GLU A 298 26.64 -0.55 35.07
N GLU A 299 27.66 -0.91 34.29
CA GLU A 299 27.79 -0.54 32.86
C GLU A 299 26.62 -1.09 32.01
N ILE A 300 26.09 -2.27 32.37
CA ILE A 300 24.97 -2.93 31.67
C ILE A 300 23.62 -2.26 31.93
N GLU A 301 23.38 -1.77 33.15
CA GLU A 301 22.10 -1.12 33.48
C GLU A 301 22.01 0.27 32.82
N VAL A 302 23.13 0.98 32.68
CA VAL A 302 23.24 2.22 31.89
C VAL A 302 23.00 1.97 30.39
N GLU A 303 23.53 0.88 29.81
CA GLU A 303 23.25 0.53 28.41
C GLU A 303 21.80 0.07 28.17
N LYS A 304 21.14 -0.54 29.15
CA LYS A 304 19.71 -0.88 29.05
C LYS A 304 18.86 0.37 28.92
N GLU A 305 19.05 1.37 29.77
CA GLU A 305 18.31 2.63 29.67
C GLU A 305 18.56 3.30 28.31
N ASN A 306 19.82 3.29 27.83
CA ASN A 306 20.17 3.82 26.50
C ASN A 306 19.60 3.04 25.30
N ILE A 307 19.36 1.72 25.43
CA ILE A 307 18.75 0.89 24.36
C ILE A 307 17.22 1.02 24.36
N PHE A 308 16.60 1.20 25.53
CA PHE A 308 15.14 1.34 25.65
C PHE A 308 14.62 2.75 25.35
N ASP A 309 15.49 3.77 25.37
CA ASP A 309 15.12 5.16 25.00
C ASP A 309 15.26 5.48 23.50
N ILE A 310 15.59 4.49 22.65
CA ILE A 310 15.69 4.69 21.19
C ILE A 310 14.29 4.72 20.59
N GLY A 311 13.69 5.92 20.60
CA GLY A 311 12.50 6.24 19.83
C GLY A 311 12.79 6.16 18.32
N LEU A 312 11.73 6.09 17.51
CA LEU A 312 11.79 5.91 16.05
C LEU A 312 12.67 6.91 15.28
N ASN A 313 13.11 8.02 15.89
CA ASN A 313 14.00 9.02 15.29
C ASN A 313 15.50 8.71 15.45
N ASP A 314 15.91 7.79 16.33
CA ASP A 314 17.33 7.60 16.68
C ASP A 314 18.06 6.62 15.73
N LYS A 315 17.32 5.84 14.93
CA LYS A 315 17.91 4.99 13.87
C LYS A 315 18.59 5.80 12.76
N GLU A 316 18.18 7.05 12.52
CA GLU A 316 18.84 7.93 11.54
C GLU A 316 20.08 8.64 12.13
N MET A 317 20.13 8.89 13.44
CA MET A 317 21.30 9.50 14.09
C MET A 317 22.48 8.53 14.24
N PHE A 318 22.20 7.27 14.61
CA PHE A 318 23.23 6.22 14.75
C PHE A 318 23.96 5.92 13.43
N SER A 319 23.27 6.01 12.28
CA SER A 319 23.89 5.84 10.97
C SER A 319 24.85 6.99 10.61
N LYS A 320 24.60 8.21 11.10
CA LYS A 320 25.48 9.38 10.84
C LYS A 320 26.72 9.37 11.72
N GLN A 321 26.58 9.07 13.01
CA GLN A 321 27.74 8.97 13.92
C GLN A 321 28.71 7.84 13.54
N HIS A 322 28.20 6.71 13.04
CA HIS A 322 29.07 5.63 12.53
C HIS A 322 29.84 6.02 11.26
N GLN A 323 29.30 6.93 10.43
CA GLN A 323 29.99 7.47 9.26
C GLN A 323 31.08 8.49 9.65
N ASP A 324 30.81 9.33 10.65
CA ASP A 324 31.77 10.34 11.13
C ASP A 324 32.97 9.71 11.86
N LEU A 325 32.74 8.66 12.67
CA LEU A 325 33.82 7.91 13.33
C LEU A 325 34.70 7.12 12.36
N ASN A 326 34.15 6.59 11.27
CA ASN A 326 34.94 5.92 10.23
C ASN A 326 35.75 6.92 9.39
N ASN A 327 35.24 8.14 9.19
CA ASN A 327 35.97 9.22 8.52
C ASN A 327 37.12 9.78 9.39
N GLN A 328 36.96 9.84 10.72
CA GLN A 328 38.03 10.20 11.65
C GLN A 328 39.14 9.14 11.69
N LYS A 329 38.79 7.85 11.82
CA LYS A 329 39.78 6.75 11.83
C LYS A 329 40.56 6.62 10.51
N ASN A 330 39.97 6.97 9.37
CA ASN A 330 40.68 6.98 8.09
C ASN A 330 41.60 8.19 7.94
N LYS A 331 41.29 9.34 8.54
CA LYS A 331 42.20 10.50 8.58
C LYS A 331 43.42 10.23 9.45
N GLU A 332 43.25 9.63 10.63
CA GLU A 332 44.37 9.28 11.52
C GLU A 332 45.33 8.24 10.89
N LYS A 333 44.80 7.24 10.17
CA LYS A 333 45.62 6.26 9.43
C LYS A 333 46.35 6.81 8.21
N THR A 334 45.94 7.96 7.68
CA THR A 334 46.61 8.61 6.55
C THR A 334 47.80 9.44 7.04
N ILE A 335 47.68 10.04 8.23
CA ILE A 335 48.75 10.82 8.87
C ILE A 335 49.91 9.91 9.32
N GLU A 336 49.62 8.72 9.87
CA GLU A 336 50.66 7.73 10.23
C GLU A 336 51.44 7.15 9.03
N ARG A 337 50.96 7.32 7.79
CA ARG A 337 51.63 6.83 6.58
C ARG A 337 52.51 7.88 5.88
N GLU A 338 52.39 9.15 6.26
CA GLU A 338 53.21 10.24 5.71
C GLU A 338 54.41 10.59 6.61
N GLU A 339 54.52 9.98 7.81
CA GLU A 339 55.62 10.18 8.76
C GLU A 339 56.56 8.96 8.92
N ILE A 340 56.66 8.08 7.92
CA ILE A 340 57.71 7.04 7.84
C ILE A 340 58.63 7.28 6.64
#